data_AF-A0A2G9NJJ6-F1
#
_entry.id   AF-A0A2G9NJJ6-F1
#
_cell.length_a   1.000
_cell.length_b   1.000
_cell.length_c   1.000
_cell.angle_alpha   90.00
_cell.angle_beta   90.00
_cell.angle_gamma   90.00
#
_symmetry.space_group_name_H-M   'P 1'
#
loop_
_entity.id
_entity.type
_entity.pdbx_description
1 polymer ?
#
loop_
_entity_poly.entity_id
_entity_poly.type
_entity_poly.pdbx_seq_one_letter_code
_entity_poly.pdbx_strand_id
1 'polypeptide(L)'
;MDLINTILVIGIVILVFFIWLAYRLGRQRGKYEKEIEWQSQMNRIRKNIAERQRVNIKGKVSEVFAPFLEGFPYKASECKFLGEPIDYIVFEGLDERKIKALHLVEVKSGNSKLNDVQKQIKDLLNSINSDKISFEKFDFNKD
;
A
#
# COMPACT_ATOMS: atom_id res chain seq x y z
N MET A 1 47.09 -56.98 17.68
CA MET A 1 46.92 -55.91 16.67
C MET A 1 48.29 -55.33 16.42
N ASP A 2 48.75 -55.35 15.18
CA ASP A 2 50.07 -54.81 14.83
C ASP A 2 50.08 -53.29 14.99
N LEU A 3 51.24 -52.74 15.38
CA LEU A 3 51.45 -51.31 15.61
C LEU A 3 50.95 -50.45 14.43
N ILE A 4 51.15 -50.94 13.20
CA ILE A 4 50.69 -50.30 11.97
C ILE A 4 49.17 -50.16 11.94
N ASN A 5 48.43 -51.21 12.29
CA ASN A 5 46.96 -51.20 12.29
C ASN A 5 46.43 -50.24 13.36
N THR A 6 47.09 -50.14 14.52
CA THR A 6 46.70 -49.17 15.55
C THR A 6 46.89 -47.72 15.10
N ILE A 7 47.99 -47.42 14.40
CA ILE A 7 48.26 -46.07 13.85
C ILE A 7 47.23 -45.70 12.78
N LEU A 8 46.88 -46.63 11.89
CA LEU A 8 45.87 -46.41 10.85
C LEU A 8 44.49 -46.10 11.43
N VAL A 9 44.05 -46.84 12.45
CA VAL A 9 42.76 -46.60 13.11
C VAL A 9 42.73 -45.23 13.78
N ILE A 10 43.80 -44.85 14.49
CA ILE A 10 43.90 -43.52 15.11
C ILE A 10 43.84 -42.41 14.05
N GLY A 11 44.53 -42.58 12.92
CA GLY A 11 44.50 -41.62 11.81
C GLY A 11 43.10 -41.42 11.23
N ILE A 12 42.33 -42.50 11.05
CA ILE A 12 40.95 -42.43 10.55
C ILE A 12 40.04 -41.70 11.55
N VAL A 13 40.16 -42.00 12.85
CA VAL A 13 39.36 -41.34 13.90
C VAL A 13 39.65 -39.83 13.93
N ILE A 14 40.93 -39.44 13.84
CA ILE A 14 41.33 -38.04 13.77
C ILE A 14 40.76 -37.35 12.52
N LEU A 15 40.81 -38.01 11.36
CA LEU A 15 40.26 -37.46 10.12
C LEU A 15 38.75 -37.22 10.22
N VAL A 16 37.99 -38.19 10.72
CA VAL A 16 36.55 -38.07 10.93
C VAL A 16 36.23 -36.96 11.92
N PHE A 17 37.01 -36.83 12.99
CA PHE A 17 36.87 -35.73 13.95
C PHE A 17 37.06 -34.36 13.30
N PHE A 18 38.09 -34.19 12.44
CA PHE A 18 38.30 -32.93 11.72
C PHE A 18 37.19 -32.62 10.72
N ILE A 19 36.66 -33.61 9.99
CA ILE A 19 35.52 -33.44 9.08
C ILE A 19 34.28 -32.99 9.86
N TRP A 20 33.99 -33.64 10.98
CA TRP A 20 32.88 -33.26 11.86
C TRP A 20 33.05 -31.83 12.40
N LEU A 21 34.26 -31.47 12.83
CA LEU A 21 34.58 -30.13 13.32
C LEU A 21 34.39 -29.08 12.22
N ALA A 22 34.88 -29.33 11.00
CA ALA A 22 34.72 -28.45 9.85
C ALA A 22 33.23 -28.26 9.48
N TYR A 23 32.46 -29.35 9.44
CA TYR A 23 31.02 -29.29 9.21
C TYR A 23 30.29 -28.47 10.29
N ARG A 24 30.65 -28.68 11.56
CA ARG A 24 30.07 -27.95 12.69
C ARG A 24 30.40 -26.45 12.63
N LEU A 25 31.64 -26.09 12.30
CA LEU A 25 32.05 -24.69 12.16
C LEU A 25 31.38 -24.02 10.94
N GLY A 26 31.31 -24.71 9.79
CA GLY A 26 30.66 -24.21 8.58
C GLY A 26 29.16 -23.96 8.79
N ARG A 27 28.45 -24.89 9.45
CA ARG A 27 27.03 -24.73 9.79
C ARG A 27 26.74 -23.55 10.72
N GLN A 28 27.67 -23.21 11.61
CA GLN A 28 27.49 -22.05 12.50
C GLN A 28 27.70 -20.73 11.75
N ARG A 29 28.73 -20.63 10.91
CA ARG A 29 28.99 -19.43 10.10
C ARG A 29 27.84 -19.14 9.12
N GLY A 30 27.36 -20.17 8.42
CA GLY A 30 26.26 -20.01 7.46
C GLY A 30 24.92 -19.60 8.08
N LYS A 31 24.68 -19.88 9.37
CA LYS A 31 23.50 -19.36 10.09
C LYS A 31 23.65 -17.88 10.41
N TYR A 32 24.84 -17.46 10.83
CA TYR A 32 25.11 -16.09 11.23
C TYR A 32 25.05 -15.12 10.04
N GLU A 33 25.62 -15.51 8.90
CA GLU A 33 25.55 -14.73 7.65
C GLU A 33 24.11 -14.55 7.18
N LYS A 34 23.32 -15.63 7.19
CA LYS A 34 21.89 -15.58 6.87
C LYS A 34 21.11 -14.70 7.83
N GLU A 35 21.41 -14.74 9.12
CA GLU A 35 20.74 -13.88 10.11
C GLU A 35 21.07 -12.40 9.86
N ILE A 36 22.33 -12.04 9.62
CA ILE A 36 22.72 -10.66 9.29
C ILE A 36 22.02 -10.19 8.01
N GLU A 37 22.04 -11.02 6.96
CA GLU A 37 21.38 -10.72 5.70
C GLU A 37 19.86 -10.52 5.92
N TRP A 38 19.22 -11.44 6.64
CA TRP A 38 17.81 -11.38 6.99
C TRP A 38 17.46 -10.12 7.77
N GLN A 39 18.25 -9.74 8.78
CA GLN A 39 18.05 -8.52 9.56
C GLN A 39 18.16 -7.26 8.68
N SER A 40 19.11 -7.24 7.75
CA SER A 40 19.27 -6.13 6.82
C SER A 40 18.08 -6.01 5.86
N GLN A 41 17.57 -7.13 5.35
CA GLN A 41 16.38 -7.20 4.49
C GLN A 41 15.13 -6.79 5.27
N MET A 42 14.99 -7.24 6.52
CA MET A 42 13.88 -6.92 7.41
C MET A 42 13.73 -5.41 7.60
N ASN A 43 14.83 -4.70 7.82
CA ASN A 43 14.81 -3.25 7.97
C ASN A 43 14.34 -2.55 6.69
N ARG A 44 14.80 -3.01 5.52
CA ARG A 44 14.33 -2.48 4.23
C ARG A 44 12.85 -2.74 4.01
N ILE A 45 12.39 -3.96 4.30
CA ILE A 45 10.97 -4.34 4.18
C ILE A 45 10.10 -3.48 5.09
N ARG A 46 10.48 -3.31 6.36
CA ARG A 46 9.75 -2.46 7.32
C ARG A 46 9.65 -1.03 6.85
N LYS A 47 10.75 -0.45 6.36
CA LYS A 47 10.77 0.92 5.83
C LYS A 47 9.83 1.06 4.63
N ASN A 48 9.91 0.14 3.68
CA ASN A 48 9.04 0.13 2.50
C ASN A 48 7.55 0.00 2.86
N ILE A 49 7.22 -0.84 3.84
CA ILE A 49 5.85 -1.00 4.34
C ILE A 49 5.36 0.32 4.95
N ALA A 50 6.15 0.93 5.83
CA ALA A 50 5.79 2.19 6.48
C ALA A 50 5.58 3.33 5.47
N GLU A 51 6.45 3.44 4.45
CA GLU A 51 6.31 4.42 3.39
C GLU A 51 5.03 4.22 2.58
N ARG A 52 4.73 2.98 2.17
CA ARG A 52 3.48 2.65 1.45
C ARG A 52 2.25 2.93 2.29
N GLN A 53 2.26 2.57 3.57
CA GLN A 53 1.16 2.86 4.49
C GLN A 53 0.93 4.36 4.60
N ARG A 54 2.00 5.16 4.76
CA ARG A 54 1.90 6.62 4.86
C ARG A 54 1.28 7.24 3.60
N VAL A 55 1.67 6.77 2.41
CA VAL A 55 1.10 7.24 1.14
C VAL A 55 -0.40 6.93 1.06
N ASN A 56 -0.79 5.70 1.43
CA ASN A 56 -2.19 5.27 1.41
C ASN A 56 -3.04 6.02 2.46
N ILE A 57 -2.54 6.18 3.69
CA ILE A 57 -3.23 6.93 4.75
C ILE A 57 -3.45 8.37 4.31
N LYS A 58 -2.42 9.02 3.76
CA LYS A 58 -2.56 10.37 3.22
C LYS A 58 -3.64 10.45 2.13
N GLY A 59 -3.68 9.48 1.21
CA GLY A 59 -4.72 9.42 0.17
C GLY A 59 -6.13 9.35 0.76
N LYS A 60 -6.36 8.41 1.69
CA LYS A 60 -7.66 8.26 2.36
C LYS A 60 -8.08 9.47 3.18
N VAL A 61 -7.13 10.11 3.86
CA VAL A 61 -7.41 11.34 4.60
C VAL A 61 -7.77 12.47 3.63
N SER A 62 -7.05 12.61 2.51
CA SER A 62 -7.41 13.59 1.48
C SER A 62 -8.81 13.35 0.91
N GLU A 63 -9.20 12.08 0.69
CA GLU A 63 -10.56 11.72 0.24
C GLU A 63 -11.61 12.18 1.26
N VAL A 64 -11.42 11.95 2.56
CA VAL A 64 -12.41 12.32 3.61
C VAL A 64 -12.49 13.82 3.89
N PHE A 65 -11.39 14.55 3.68
CA PHE A 65 -11.32 15.98 3.97
C PHE A 65 -11.36 16.86 2.72
N ALA A 66 -11.60 16.31 1.54
CA ALA A 66 -11.54 17.03 0.28
C ALA A 66 -12.35 18.35 0.25
N PRO A 67 -13.57 18.42 0.81
CA PRO A 67 -14.35 19.67 0.82
C PRO A 67 -13.74 20.81 1.63
N PHE A 68 -12.75 20.52 2.48
CA PHE A 68 -12.01 21.50 3.27
C PHE A 68 -10.65 21.85 2.65
N LEU A 69 -10.28 21.22 1.54
CA LEU A 69 -9.03 21.49 0.84
C LEU A 69 -9.20 22.66 -0.13
N GLU A 70 -8.10 23.39 -0.35
CA GLU A 70 -8.05 24.47 -1.32
C GLU A 70 -8.35 23.95 -2.74
N GLY A 71 -9.13 24.72 -3.50
CA GLY A 71 -9.49 24.40 -4.88
C GLY A 71 -10.67 23.43 -5.03
N PHE A 72 -11.23 22.88 -3.95
CA PHE A 72 -12.45 22.08 -4.06
C PHE A 72 -13.63 22.97 -4.51
N PRO A 73 -14.35 22.61 -5.59
CA PRO A 73 -15.26 23.54 -6.27
C PRO A 73 -16.60 23.75 -5.57
N TYR A 74 -16.90 22.99 -4.51
CA TYR A 74 -18.19 23.02 -3.81
C TYR A 74 -18.05 23.42 -2.34
N LYS A 75 -19.14 23.93 -1.76
CA LYS A 75 -19.19 24.24 -0.33
C LYS A 75 -19.20 22.94 0.49
N ALA A 76 -18.37 22.86 1.52
CA ALA A 76 -18.34 21.72 2.43
C ALA A 76 -19.68 21.45 3.13
N SER A 77 -20.49 22.48 3.40
CA SER A 77 -21.84 22.37 3.97
C SER A 77 -22.82 21.60 3.08
N GLU A 78 -22.60 21.63 1.76
CA GLU A 78 -23.45 21.00 0.76
C GLU A 78 -22.97 19.59 0.35
N CYS A 79 -21.83 19.15 0.88
CA CYS A 79 -21.22 17.85 0.60
C CYS A 79 -21.64 16.81 1.65
N LYS A 80 -22.01 15.61 1.20
CA LYS A 80 -22.18 14.43 2.07
C LYS A 80 -21.23 13.34 1.64
N PHE A 81 -20.40 12.89 2.59
CA PHE A 81 -19.46 11.80 2.37
C PHE A 81 -20.20 10.45 2.29
N LEU A 82 -19.79 9.62 1.34
CA LEU A 82 -20.30 8.27 1.10
C LEU A 82 -19.17 7.23 1.17
N GLY A 83 -18.02 7.51 0.52
CA GLY A 83 -16.90 6.58 0.38
C GLY A 83 -17.02 5.64 -0.82
N GLU A 84 -16.24 4.56 -0.88
CA GLU A 84 -16.22 3.68 -2.05
C GLU A 84 -17.62 3.13 -2.42
N PRO A 85 -18.07 3.21 -3.70
CA PRO A 85 -17.30 3.54 -4.90
C PRO A 85 -17.25 5.02 -5.31
N ILE A 86 -17.93 5.95 -4.61
CA ILE A 86 -17.98 7.40 -4.91
C ILE A 86 -17.86 8.21 -3.62
N ASP A 87 -16.80 9.01 -3.48
CA ASP A 87 -16.52 9.69 -2.20
C ASP A 87 -17.62 10.62 -1.67
N TYR A 88 -18.24 11.44 -2.54
CA TYR A 88 -19.25 12.42 -2.12
C TYR A 88 -20.47 12.47 -3.03
N ILE A 89 -21.57 12.92 -2.43
CA ILE A 89 -22.70 13.51 -3.11
C ILE A 89 -22.83 14.98 -2.69
N VAL A 90 -22.91 15.88 -3.66
CA VAL A 90 -23.03 17.32 -3.46
C VAL A 90 -24.45 17.75 -3.81
N PHE A 91 -25.12 18.37 -2.86
CA PHE A 91 -26.46 18.93 -3.02
C PHE A 91 -26.34 20.43 -3.30
N GLU A 92 -26.02 20.80 -4.53
CA GLU A 92 -25.79 22.21 -4.88
C GLU A 92 -27.03 23.06 -4.57
N GLY A 93 -26.86 24.10 -3.76
CA GLY A 93 -27.94 24.99 -3.31
C GLY A 93 -28.73 24.49 -2.11
N LEU A 94 -28.21 23.49 -1.39
CA LEU A 94 -28.76 23.03 -0.10
C LEU A 94 -28.80 24.16 0.92
N ASP A 95 -27.75 24.98 1.02
CA ASP A 95 -27.70 26.10 1.97
C ASP A 95 -28.77 27.15 1.65
N GLU A 96 -29.07 27.31 0.36
CA GLU A 96 -30.11 28.21 -0.15
C GLU A 96 -31.52 27.62 -0.09
N ARG A 97 -31.68 26.42 0.50
CA ARG A 97 -32.95 25.66 0.59
C ARG A 97 -33.61 25.41 -0.77
N LYS A 98 -32.82 25.40 -1.84
CA LYS A 98 -33.28 25.17 -3.21
C LYS A 98 -32.22 24.39 -3.97
N ILE A 99 -32.46 23.08 -4.10
CA ILE A 99 -31.58 22.17 -4.83
C ILE A 99 -31.53 22.56 -6.32
N LYS A 100 -30.33 22.88 -6.80
CA LYS A 100 -30.04 23.26 -8.19
C LYS A 100 -29.60 22.04 -8.99
N ALA A 101 -28.64 21.30 -8.45
CA ALA A 101 -28.05 20.12 -9.06
C ALA A 101 -27.56 19.13 -8.01
N LEU A 102 -27.30 17.92 -8.46
CA LEU A 102 -26.71 16.83 -7.70
C LEU A 102 -25.41 16.38 -8.38
N HIS A 103 -24.30 16.44 -7.66
CA HIS A 103 -23.01 15.97 -8.20
C HIS A 103 -22.54 14.76 -7.43
N LEU A 104 -22.21 13.69 -8.15
CA LEU A 104 -21.47 12.56 -7.62
C LEU A 104 -19.99 12.84 -7.84
N VAL A 105 -19.27 13.08 -6.75
CA VAL A 105 -17.87 13.53 -6.80
C VAL A 105 -16.96 12.42 -6.31
N GLU A 106 -16.02 12.04 -7.15
CA GLU A 106 -14.92 11.13 -6.82
C GLU A 106 -13.62 11.93 -6.67
N VAL A 107 -12.96 11.79 -5.52
CA VAL A 107 -11.70 12.46 -5.20
C VAL A 107 -10.54 11.53 -5.54
N LYS A 108 -9.60 12.01 -6.34
CA LYS A 108 -8.37 11.29 -6.67
C LYS A 108 -7.16 12.09 -6.20
N SER A 109 -6.16 11.40 -5.68
CA SER A 109 -4.87 12.00 -5.33
C SER A 109 -3.79 11.62 -6.35
N GLY A 110 -3.01 12.62 -6.78
CA GLY A 110 -1.94 12.43 -7.78
C GLY A 110 -2.46 11.86 -9.11
N ASN A 111 -1.74 10.89 -9.69
CA ASN A 111 -2.07 10.30 -10.99
C ASN A 111 -3.10 9.15 -10.93
N SER A 112 -3.90 9.06 -9.86
CA SER A 112 -4.88 7.99 -9.70
C SER A 112 -6.02 8.12 -10.73
N LYS A 113 -6.39 7.00 -11.34
CA LYS A 113 -7.46 6.92 -12.36
C LYS A 113 -8.73 6.36 -11.75
N LEU A 114 -9.87 6.65 -12.38
CA LEU A 114 -11.13 6.00 -12.03
C LEU A 114 -11.01 4.49 -12.22
N ASN A 115 -11.53 3.73 -11.25
CA ASN A 115 -11.67 2.27 -11.39
C ASN A 115 -12.83 1.93 -12.34
N ASP A 116 -12.99 0.65 -12.70
CA ASP A 116 -13.98 0.27 -13.70
C ASP A 116 -15.43 0.45 -13.23
N VAL A 117 -15.68 0.33 -11.92
CA VAL A 117 -17.01 0.61 -11.33
C VAL A 117 -17.33 2.11 -11.42
N GLN A 118 -16.37 2.97 -11.09
CA GLN A 118 -16.50 4.42 -11.17
C GLN A 118 -16.71 4.91 -12.61
N LYS A 119 -16.02 4.31 -13.57
CA LYS A 119 -16.26 4.56 -15.00
C LYS A 119 -17.69 4.19 -15.40
N GLN A 120 -18.17 3.01 -14.98
CA GLN A 120 -19.54 2.59 -15.27
C GLN A 120 -20.58 3.56 -14.67
N ILE A 121 -20.36 4.04 -13.43
CA ILE A 121 -21.23 5.05 -12.81
C ILE A 121 -21.20 6.36 -13.61
N LYS A 122 -20.01 6.82 -13.99
CA LYS A 122 -19.84 8.01 -14.83
C LYS A 122 -20.58 7.86 -16.17
N ASP A 123 -20.40 6.75 -16.85
CA ASP A 123 -21.02 6.49 -18.16
C ASP A 123 -22.55 6.38 -18.04
N LEU A 124 -23.06 5.76 -16.97
CA LEU A 124 -24.49 5.70 -16.69
C LEU A 124 -25.07 7.10 -16.48
N LEU A 125 -24.41 7.96 -15.71
CA LEU A 125 -24.87 9.33 -15.49
C LEU A 125 -24.82 10.17 -16.76
N ASN A 126 -23.77 10.02 -17.56
CA ASN A 126 -23.68 10.70 -18.86
C ASN A 126 -24.78 10.25 -19.85
N SER A 127 -25.33 9.04 -19.68
CA SER A 127 -26.46 8.57 -20.50
C SER A 127 -27.79 9.22 -20.11
N ILE A 128 -27.88 9.80 -18.90
CA ILE A 128 -29.04 10.56 -18.46
C ILE A 128 -28.98 11.92 -19.13
N ASN A 129 -29.94 12.23 -20.00
CA ASN A 129 -30.05 13.53 -20.66
C ASN A 129 -30.54 14.60 -19.67
N SER A 130 -29.75 14.92 -18.64
CA SER A 130 -30.08 15.88 -17.59
C SER A 130 -28.86 16.65 -17.12
N ASP A 131 -28.93 17.98 -17.20
CA ASP A 131 -27.88 18.87 -16.68
C ASP A 131 -27.89 18.99 -15.15
N LYS A 132 -28.84 18.34 -14.47
CA LYS A 132 -29.04 18.45 -13.01
C LYS A 132 -28.36 17.33 -12.23
N ILE A 133 -27.84 16.30 -12.89
CA ILE A 133 -27.14 15.19 -12.24
C ILE A 133 -25.86 14.92 -13.03
N SER A 134 -24.70 15.08 -12.39
CA SER A 134 -23.42 14.85 -13.06
C SER A 134 -22.45 13.99 -12.23
N PHE A 135 -21.48 13.39 -12.94
CA PHE A 135 -20.29 12.80 -12.35
C PHE A 135 -19.14 13.79 -12.44
N GLU A 136 -18.52 14.10 -11.31
CA GLU A 136 -17.39 15.02 -11.22
C GLU A 136 -16.17 14.31 -10.65
N LYS A 137 -15.03 14.54 -11.28
CA LYS A 137 -13.75 14.05 -10.78
C LYS A 137 -12.99 15.23 -10.21
N PHE A 138 -12.60 15.14 -8.94
CA PHE A 138 -11.73 16.13 -8.32
C PHE A 138 -10.33 15.55 -8.11
N ASP A 139 -9.35 16.11 -8.81
CA ASP A 139 -7.94 15.72 -8.68
C ASP A 139 -7.23 16.67 -7.70
N PHE A 140 -6.79 16.14 -6.56
CA PHE A 140 -5.99 16.87 -5.60
C PHE A 140 -4.50 16.69 -5.89
N ASN A 141 -3.81 17.80 -6.19
CA ASN A 141 -2.36 17.82 -6.36
C ASN A 141 -1.65 17.79 -5.01
N LYS A 142 -0.75 16.82 -4.86
CA LYS A 142 0.23 16.79 -3.77
C LYS A 142 1.40 17.67 -4.17
N ASP A 143 1.44 18.90 -3.66
CA ASP A 143 2.71 19.60 -3.47
C ASP A 143 3.51 18.91 -2.34
#